data_AF-A0A0R2BS94-F1
#
_entry.id   AF-A0A0R2BS94-F1
#
_cell.length_a   1.000
_cell.length_b   1.000
_cell.length_c   1.000
_cell.angle_alpha   90.00
_cell.angle_beta   90.00
_cell.angle_gamma   90.00
#
_symmetry.space_group_name_H-M   'P 1'
#
loop_
_entity.id
_entity.type
_entity.pdbx_description
1 polymer ?
#
loop_
_entity_poly.entity_id
_entity_poly.type
_entity_poly.pdbx_seq_one_letter_code
_entity_poly.pdbx_strand_id
1 'polypeptide(L)' 'MSIEFLDEAWNEYIAWQSADRKTLRRINNLIKSIQRDGVELGLGKPERLKYQDGWSRRINSKDQLAMII' A
#
# COMPACT_ATOMS: atom_id res chain seq x y z
N MET A 1 -9.58 10.47 -5.60
CA MET A 1 -8.21 10.12 -6.04
C MET A 1 -8.28 8.78 -6.75
N SER A 2 -7.90 8.72 -8.03
CA SER A 2 -7.74 7.46 -8.76
C SER A 2 -6.54 6.72 -8.19
N ILE A 3 -6.61 5.39 -8.17
CA ILE A 3 -5.49 4.53 -7.80
C ILE A 3 -5.12 3.78 -9.06
N GLU A 4 -3.85 3.87 -9.41
CA GLU A 4 -3.25 3.13 -10.50
C GLU A 4 -2.20 2.20 -9.89
N PHE A 5 -2.22 0.94 -10.31
CA PHE A 5 -1.23 -0.04 -9.90
C PHE A 5 -0.21 -0.18 -11.03
N LEU A 6 1.07 -0.29 -10.65
CA LEU A 6 2.07 -0.87 -11.53
C LEU A 6 1.71 -2.34 -11.79
N ASP A 7 2.09 -2.86 -12.95
CA ASP A 7 1.75 -4.23 -13.35
C ASP A 7 2.24 -5.26 -12.33
N GLU A 8 3.45 -5.08 -11.77
CA GLU A 8 3.98 -5.96 -10.74
C GLU A 8 3.15 -5.90 -9.46
N ALA A 9 2.79 -4.69 -9.02
CA ALA A 9 1.98 -4.47 -7.82
C ALA A 9 0.56 -5.04 -7.98
N TRP A 10 -0.01 -4.96 -9.18
CA TRP A 10 -1.32 -5.53 -9.48
C TRP A 10 -1.28 -7.06 -9.43
N ASN A 11 -0.25 -7.68 -10.00
CA ASN A 11 -0.07 -9.13 -9.95
C ASN A 11 0.11 -9.64 -8.52
N GLU A 12 0.91 -8.95 -7.70
CA GLU A 12 1.04 -9.27 -6.27
C GLU A 12 -0.28 -9.12 -5.54
N TYR A 13 -1.03 -8.04 -5.80
CA TYR A 13 -2.35 -7.82 -5.21
C TYR A 13 -3.33 -8.96 -5.55
N ILE A 14 -3.34 -9.44 -6.79
CA ILE A 14 -4.13 -10.61 -7.20
C ILE A 14 -3.67 -11.87 -6.45
N ALA A 15 -2.37 -12.14 -6.38
CA ALA A 15 -1.82 -13.31 -5.71
C ALA A 15 -2.22 -13.37 -4.22
N TRP A 16 -2.28 -12.22 -3.55
CA TRP A 16 -2.75 -12.13 -2.16
C TRP A 16 -4.21 -12.56 -1.96
N GLN A 17 -5.06 -12.50 -3.00
CA GLN A 17 -6.47 -12.89 -2.88
C GLN A 17 -6.65 -14.38 -2.58
N SER A 18 -5.79 -15.21 -3.17
CA SER A 18 -5.78 -16.66 -2.93
C SER A 18 -4.85 -17.07 -1.78
N ALA A 19 -3.74 -16.36 -1.57
CA ALA A 19 -2.71 -16.76 -0.62
C ALA A 19 -3.02 -16.38 0.84
N ASP A 20 -3.36 -15.10 1.10
CA ASP A 20 -3.61 -14.61 2.45
C ASP A 20 -4.61 -13.44 2.46
N ARG A 21 -5.86 -13.78 2.76
CA ARG A 21 -6.95 -12.79 2.83
C ARG A 21 -6.79 -11.78 3.97
N LYS A 22 -6.02 -12.09 5.03
CA LYS A 22 -5.76 -11.14 6.12
C LYS A 22 -4.85 -10.02 5.62
N THR A 23 -3.80 -10.39 4.90
CA THR A 23 -2.89 -9.43 4.26
C THR A 23 -3.63 -8.60 3.21
N LEU A 24 -4.45 -9.22 2.36
CA LEU A 24 -5.31 -8.48 1.41
C LEU A 24 -6.21 -7.44 2.11
N ARG A 25 -6.90 -7.84 3.19
CA ARG A 25 -7.75 -6.90 3.96
C ARG A 25 -6.94 -5.74 4.52
N ARG A 26 -5.70 -6.00 4.98
CA ARG A 26 -4.82 -4.95 5.49
C ARG A 26 -4.43 -3.97 4.39
N ILE A 27 -4.06 -4.46 3.21
CA ILE A 27 -3.75 -3.62 2.03
C ILE A 27 -4.95 -2.75 1.69
N ASN A 28 -6.15 -3.33 1.58
CA ASN A 28 -7.37 -2.57 1.28
C ASN A 28 -7.69 -1.49 2.31
N ASN A 29 -7.43 -1.74 3.59
CA ASN A 29 -7.59 -0.73 4.64
C ASN A 29 -6.56 0.40 4.55
N LEU A 30 -5.31 0.09 4.17
CA LEU A 30 -4.29 1.11 3.92
C LEU A 30 -4.69 1.98 2.73
N ILE A 31 -5.10 1.37 1.62
CA ILE A 31 -5.57 2.07 0.42
C ILE A 31 -6.72 3.03 0.75
N LYS A 32 -7.72 2.57 1.51
CA LYS A 32 -8.84 3.43 1.95
C LYS A 32 -8.37 4.59 2.84
N SER A 33 -7.42 4.35 3.73
CA SER A 33 -6.83 5.42 4.55
C SER A 33 -6.08 6.42 3.69
N ILE A 34 -5.32 5.98 2.69
CA ILE A 34 -4.63 6.88 1.74
C ILE A 34 -5.63 7.76 0.99
N GLN A 35 -6.72 7.18 0.50
CA GLN A 35 -7.74 7.95 -0.24
C GLN A 35 -8.44 8.99 0.63
N ARG A 36 -8.60 8.74 1.94
CA ARG A 36 -9.30 9.63 2.87
C ARG A 36 -8.37 10.66 3.52
N ASP A 37 -7.22 10.20 3.99
CA ASP A 37 -6.31 10.94 4.87
C ASP A 37 -5.10 11.52 4.10
N GLY A 38 -4.89 11.09 2.84
CA GLY A 38 -3.74 11.45 2.02
C GLY A 38 -2.56 10.48 2.19
N VAL A 39 -1.54 10.61 1.33
CA VAL A 39 -0.37 9.70 1.27
C VAL A 39 0.53 9.80 2.51
N GLU A 40 0.63 10.99 3.10
CA GLU A 40 1.55 11.32 4.20
C GLU A 40 1.00 10.98 5.60
N LEU A 41 -0.32 10.76 5.72
CA LEU A 41 -1.02 10.65 7.00
C LEU A 41 -1.92 9.41 7.09
N GLY A 42 -2.19 8.96 8.32
CA GLY A 42 -3.13 7.87 8.59
C GLY A 42 -2.46 6.54 8.86
N LEU A 43 -3.11 5.45 8.47
CA LEU A 43 -2.74 4.10 8.91
C LEU A 43 -1.43 3.60 8.32
N GLY A 44 -0.74 2.74 9.07
CA GLY A 44 0.41 1.99 8.56
C GLY A 44 1.76 2.68 8.72
N LYS A 45 1.85 3.75 9.53
CA LYS A 45 3.10 4.50 9.76
C LYS A 45 3.71 4.96 8.43
N PRO A 46 3.15 6.01 7.81
CA PRO A 46 3.69 6.56 6.57
C PRO A 46 5.17 6.91 6.73
N GLU A 47 6.01 6.39 5.84
CA GLU A 47 7.45 6.62 5.81
C GLU A 47 7.82 7.13 4.42
N ARG A 48 8.64 8.19 4.33
CA ARG A 48 9.06 8.73 3.02
C ARG A 48 10.09 7.78 2.39
N LEU A 49 9.95 7.54 1.09
CA LEU A 49 10.91 6.73 0.34
C LEU A 49 12.24 7.48 0.17
N LYS A 50 13.35 6.75 0.23
CA LYS A 50 14.69 7.36 0.26
C LYS A 50 15.20 7.81 -1.11
N TYR A 51 14.85 7.09 -2.17
CA TYR A 51 15.45 7.25 -3.49
C TYR A 51 14.46 7.66 -4.59
N GLN A 52 13.18 7.79 -4.24
CA GLN A 52 12.12 8.17 -5.16
C GLN A 52 11.08 9.00 -4.40
N ASP A 53 10.41 9.91 -5.10
CA ASP A 53 9.32 10.66 -4.49
C ASP A 53 8.12 9.74 -4.30
N GLY A 54 7.70 9.62 -3.05
CA GLY A 54 6.69 8.66 -2.65
C GLY A 54 6.80 8.29 -1.18
N TRP A 55 5.88 7.40 -0.79
CA TRP A 55 5.66 7.01 0.58
C TRP A 55 5.45 5.50 0.66
N SER A 56 5.90 4.89 1.74
CA SER A 56 5.55 3.51 2.08
C SER A 56 4.68 3.44 3.32
N ARG A 57 3.90 2.36 3.42
CA ARG A 57 3.11 2.02 4.60
C ARG A 57 3.30 0.57 4.97
N ARG A 58 3.44 0.33 6.26
CA ARG A 58 3.63 -1.00 6.81
C ARG A 58 2.35 -1.83 6.71
N ILE A 59 2.44 -2.94 5.97
CA ILE A 59 1.41 -3.97 5.91
C ILE A 59 1.58 -4.88 7.13
N ASN A 60 2.77 -5.44 7.31
CA ASN A 60 3.16 -6.29 8.43
C ASN A 60 4.66 -6.09 8.77
N SER A 61 5.32 -7.01 9.48
CA SER A 61 6.74 -6.85 9.86
C SER A 61 7.73 -6.99 8.69
N LYS A 62 7.30 -7.56 7.56
CA LYS A 62 8.13 -7.85 6.37
C LYS A 62 7.73 -7.02 5.16
N ASP A 63 6.44 -6.82 4.97
CA ASP A 63 5.89 -6.25 3.74
C ASP A 63 5.44 -4.79 3.93
N GLN A 64 5.65 -3.98 2.88
CA GLN A 64 5.23 -2.59 2.81
C GLN A 64 4.46 -2.32 1.51
N LEU A 65 3.44 -1.47 1.60
CA LEU A 65 2.75 -0.89 0.46
C LEU A 65 3.49 0.38 0.06
N ALA A 66 4.13 0.39 -1.10
CA ALA A 66 4.77 1.56 -1.66
C ALA A 66 3.80 2.32 -2.59
N MET A 67 3.84 3.65 -2.51
CA MET A 67 3.15 4.58 -3.38
C MET A 67 4.19 5.54 -3.94
N ILE A 68 4.19 5.74 -5.25
CA ILE A 68 5.09 6.67 -5.96
C ILE A 68 4.23 7.83 -6.46
N ILE A 69 4.79 9.04 -6.48
CA ILE A 69 4.09 10.29 -6.86
C ILE A 69 4.78 10.91 -8.07
#